data_AF-A0A7J7KCN2-F1
#
_entry.id   AF-A0A7J7KCN2-F1
#
_cell.length_a   1.000
_cell.length_b   1.000
_cell.length_c   1.000
_cell.angle_alpha   90.00
_cell.angle_beta   90.00
_cell.angle_gamma   90.00
#
_symmetry.space_group_name_H-M   'P 1'
#
loop_
_entity.id
_entity.type
_entity.pdbx_description
1 polymer ?
#
loop_
_entity_poly.entity_id
_entity_poly.type
_entity_poly.pdbx_seq_one_letter_code
_entity_poly.pdbx_strand_id
1 'polypeptide(L)'
;MLTVVEARADEWTEDMDNRIHKGIGVGLDRGFLKPGDNVIVVTGWKAGAGFTNTMRVVTIPSTTIEKPIPIVAGAPNPLEGVKEKDF
;
A
#
# COMPACT_ATOMS: atom_id res chain seq x y z
N MET A 1 6.61 2.80 -25.75
CA MET A 1 6.14 2.23 -24.48
C MET A 1 5.12 3.21 -23.90
N LEU A 2 3.83 2.91 -23.99
CA LEU A 2 2.79 3.76 -23.40
C LEU A 2 2.75 3.48 -21.90
N THR A 3 3.08 4.48 -21.09
CA THR A 3 2.84 4.47 -19.65
C THR A 3 1.33 4.57 -19.44
N VAL A 4 0.67 3.43 -19.26
CA VAL A 4 -0.70 3.40 -18.76
C VAL A 4 -0.63 3.89 -17.31
N VAL A 5 -1.02 5.14 -17.09
CA VAL A 5 -1.28 5.66 -15.74
C VAL A 5 -2.59 5.03 -15.32
N GLU A 6 -2.54 4.20 -14.28
CA GLU A 6 -3.72 3.51 -13.76
C GLU A 6 -4.72 4.56 -13.25
N ALA A 7 -5.99 4.39 -13.61
CA ALA A 7 -7.03 5.32 -13.19
C ALA A 7 -7.14 5.30 -11.65
N ARG A 8 -7.31 6.47 -11.06
CA ARG A 8 -7.47 6.62 -9.62
C ARG A 8 -8.79 5.97 -9.21
N ALA A 9 -8.77 5.09 -8.20
CA ALA A 9 -10.01 4.57 -7.62
C ALA A 9 -10.73 5.68 -6.82
N ASP A 10 -12.06 5.59 -6.72
CA ASP A 10 -12.87 6.57 -5.98
C ASP A 10 -12.59 6.50 -4.48
N GLU A 11 -12.38 5.29 -3.96
CA GLU A 11 -12.04 5.04 -2.58
C GLU A 11 -10.52 5.14 -2.39
N TRP A 12 -10.09 5.95 -1.43
CA TRP A 12 -8.68 6.30 -1.26
C TRP A 12 -7.83 5.10 -0.82
N THR A 13 -8.36 4.24 0.04
CA THR A 13 -7.61 3.08 0.52
C THR A 13 -7.40 2.03 -0.59
N GLU A 14 -8.35 1.86 -1.49
CA GLU A 14 -8.27 1.03 -2.70
C GLU A 14 -7.28 1.61 -3.71
N ASP A 15 -7.34 2.93 -3.95
CA ASP A 15 -6.36 3.62 -4.79
C ASP A 15 -4.93 3.45 -4.24
N MET A 16 -4.76 3.51 -2.92
CA MET A 16 -3.47 3.24 -2.28
C MET A 16 -3.05 1.78 -2.42
N ASP A 17 -3.93 0.83 -2.16
CA ASP A 17 -3.65 -0.60 -2.32
C ASP A 17 -3.24 -0.93 -3.75
N ASN A 18 -3.94 -0.41 -4.76
CA ASN A 18 -3.61 -0.61 -6.17
C ASN A 18 -2.20 -0.12 -6.50
N ARG A 19 -1.82 1.07 -6.01
CA ARG A 19 -0.47 1.62 -6.21
C ARG A 19 0.62 0.83 -5.50
N ILE A 20 0.36 0.36 -4.29
CA ILE A 20 1.31 -0.48 -3.54
C ILE A 20 1.56 -1.78 -4.30
N HIS A 21 0.49 -2.46 -4.73
CA HIS A 21 0.61 -3.70 -5.51
C HIS A 21 1.30 -3.46 -6.85
N LYS A 22 1.04 -2.34 -7.52
CA LYS A 22 1.74 -1.97 -8.75
C LYS A 22 3.24 -1.78 -8.51
N GLY A 23 3.62 -1.11 -7.42
CA GLY A 23 5.02 -0.93 -7.02
C GLY A 23 5.73 -2.25 -6.73
N ILE A 24 5.06 -3.16 -6.01
CA ILE A 24 5.55 -4.53 -5.77
C ILE A 24 5.73 -5.28 -7.10
N GLY A 25 4.76 -5.21 -8.00
CA GLY A 25 4.83 -5.82 -9.33
C GLY A 25 6.04 -5.34 -10.14
N VAL A 26 6.29 -4.03 -10.16
CA VAL A 26 7.49 -3.47 -10.81
C VAL A 26 8.78 -3.96 -10.14
N GLY A 27 8.79 -4.10 -8.81
CA GLY A 27 9.94 -4.64 -8.07
C GLY A 27 10.23 -6.11 -8.39
N LEU A 28 9.18 -6.92 -8.54
CA LEU A 28 9.27 -8.32 -8.98
C LEU A 28 9.76 -8.42 -10.42
N ASP A 29 9.17 -7.65 -11.34
CA ASP A 29 9.54 -7.64 -12.76
C ASP A 29 11.02 -7.23 -12.98
N ARG A 30 11.54 -6.33 -12.13
CA ARG A 30 12.93 -5.88 -12.16
C ARG A 30 13.90 -6.78 -11.38
N GLY A 31 13.40 -7.79 -10.67
CA GLY A 31 14.19 -8.70 -9.85
C GLY A 31 14.74 -8.09 -8.55
N PHE A 32 14.19 -6.94 -8.12
CA PHE A 32 14.51 -6.33 -6.82
C PHE A 32 13.83 -7.04 -5.65
N LEU A 33 12.70 -7.67 -5.93
CA LEU A 33 11.89 -8.42 -4.98
C LEU A 33 11.75 -9.85 -5.48
N LYS A 34 11.56 -10.78 -4.55
CA LYS A 34 11.23 -12.17 -4.83
C LYS A 34 10.04 -12.60 -3.97
N PRO A 35 9.28 -13.62 -4.41
CA PRO A 35 8.25 -14.19 -3.56
C PRO A 35 8.85 -14.72 -2.25
N GLY A 36 8.18 -14.44 -1.13
CA GLY A 36 8.67 -14.70 0.22
C GLY A 36 9.47 -13.57 0.86
N ASP A 37 9.88 -12.54 0.10
CA ASP A 37 10.53 -11.37 0.69
C ASP A 37 9.54 -10.57 1.55
N ASN A 38 10.06 -9.92 2.58
CA ASN A 38 9.30 -8.96 3.39
C ASN A 38 9.55 -7.54 2.85
N VAL A 39 8.49 -6.80 2.59
CA VAL A 39 8.53 -5.38 2.21
C VAL A 39 7.95 -4.52 3.32
N ILE A 40 8.58 -3.36 3.54
CA ILE A 40 8.06 -2.33 4.44
C ILE A 40 7.26 -1.34 3.59
N VAL A 41 5.97 -1.25 3.88
CA VAL A 41 5.06 -0.27 3.26
C VAL A 41 4.90 0.90 4.21
N VAL A 42 5.21 2.10 3.72
CA VAL A 42 5.09 3.35 4.47
C VAL A 42 4.05 4.23 3.78
N THR A 43 2.96 4.53 4.47
CA THR A 43 1.83 5.32 3.96
C THR A 43 1.30 6.26 5.03
N GLY A 44 0.32 7.09 4.66
CA GLY A 44 -0.53 7.72 5.66
C GLY A 44 -1.72 6.86 6.04
N TRP A 45 -2.47 7.33 7.03
CA TRP A 45 -3.77 6.76 7.45
C TRP A 45 -4.96 7.41 6.73
N LYS A 46 -4.75 8.59 6.11
CA LYS A 46 -5.73 9.31 5.30
C LYS A 46 -5.08 10.02 4.13
N ALA A 47 -5.91 10.50 3.20
CA ALA A 47 -5.49 11.35 2.10
C ALA A 47 -4.95 12.71 2.59
N GLY A 48 -3.93 13.24 1.91
CA GLY A 48 -3.36 14.56 2.16
C GLY A 48 -1.85 14.51 2.42
N ALA A 49 -1.20 15.67 2.35
CA ALA A 49 0.21 15.80 2.68
C ALA A 49 0.43 15.81 4.21
N GLY A 50 1.58 15.31 4.66
CA GLY A 50 1.98 15.37 6.07
C GLY A 50 1.42 14.25 6.97
N PHE A 51 0.66 13.31 6.42
CA PHE A 51 0.08 12.22 7.19
C PHE A 51 0.83 10.90 7.07
N THR A 52 2.06 10.86 6.56
CA THR A 52 2.86 9.62 6.41
C THR A 52 3.30 9.10 7.78
N ASN A 53 2.45 8.29 8.41
CA ASN A 53 2.57 7.88 9.79
C ASN A 53 2.25 6.39 10.03
N THR A 54 1.96 5.64 8.97
CA THR A 54 1.57 4.23 9.04
C THR A 54 2.65 3.39 8.38
N MET A 55 3.18 2.42 9.12
CA MET A 55 4.17 1.45 8.63
C MET A 55 3.62 0.03 8.75
N ARG A 56 3.80 -0.78 7.71
CA ARG A 56 3.37 -2.19 7.67
C ARG A 56 4.49 -3.06 7.13
N VAL A 57 4.60 -4.26 7.66
CA VAL A 57 5.42 -5.33 7.08
C VAL A 57 4.50 -6.26 6.32
N VAL A 58 4.75 -6.42 5.03
CA VAL A 58 3.96 -7.27 4.13
C VAL A 58 4.89 -8.31 3.51
N THR A 59 4.48 -9.57 3.55
CA THR A 59 5.21 -10.65 2.88
C THR A 59 4.67 -10.80 1.46
N ILE A 60 5.57 -10.86 0.48
CA ILE A 60 5.18 -11.08 -0.92
C ILE A 60 4.72 -12.53 -1.09
N PRO A 61 3.48 -12.78 -1.55
CA PRO A 61 2.97 -14.13 -1.71
C PRO A 61 3.72 -14.88 -2.81
N SER A 62 3.91 -16.19 -2.62
CA SER A 62 4.49 -17.11 -3.60
C SER A 62 3.51 -17.57 -4.68
N THR A 63 2.22 -17.26 -4.52
CA THR A 63 1.16 -17.66 -5.45
C THR A 63 0.39 -16.44 -5.94
N THR A 64 -0.13 -16.53 -7.16
CA THR A 64 -1.06 -15.54 -7.70
C THR A 64 -2.35 -15.61 -6.91
N ILE A 65 -2.64 -14.57 -6.12
CA ILE A 65 -3.92 -14.42 -5.43
C ILE A 65 -4.87 -13.69 -6.38
N GLU A 66 -6.05 -14.25 -6.67
CA GLU A 66 -7.04 -13.64 -7.59
C GLU A 66 -7.43 -12.21 -7.20
N LYS A 67 -7.42 -11.92 -5.89
CA LYS A 67 -7.59 -10.56 -5.35
C LYS A 67 -6.45 -10.24 -4.38
N PRO A 68 -5.72 -9.12 -4.58
CA PRO A 68 -4.66 -8.73 -3.65
C PRO A 68 -5.21 -8.49 -2.23
N ILE A 69 -4.40 -8.81 -1.24
CA ILE A 69 -4.76 -8.61 0.17
C ILE A 69 -4.82 -7.10 0.44
N PRO A 70 -5.89 -6.57 1.04
CA PRO A 70 -5.95 -5.16 1.41
C PRO A 70 -4.83 -4.81 2.40
N ILE A 71 -3.98 -3.83 2.07
CA ILE A 71 -2.88 -3.38 2.93
C ILE A 71 -3.32 -2.16 3.73
N VAL A 72 -4.07 -1.26 3.11
CA VAL A 72 -4.61 -0.03 3.69
C VAL A 72 -6.11 -0.16 3.99
N ALA A 73 -6.92 -0.72 3.09
CA ALA A 73 -8.38 -0.63 3.18
C ALA A 73 -9.03 -1.37 4.35
N GLY A 74 -8.36 -2.38 4.89
CA GLY A 74 -8.89 -3.22 5.98
C GLY A 74 -8.36 -2.90 7.36
N ALA A 75 -7.54 -1.85 7.51
CA ALA A 75 -6.76 -1.70 8.72
C ALA A 75 -7.30 -0.62 9.67
N PRO A 76 -7.41 -0.94 10.97
CA PRO A 76 -7.86 0.04 11.95
C PRO A 76 -6.89 1.22 11.99
N ASN A 77 -7.43 2.43 12.17
CA ASN A 77 -6.60 3.63 12.34
C ASN A 77 -5.76 3.44 13.62
N PRO A 78 -4.42 3.39 13.54
CA PRO A 78 -3.57 3.23 14.72
C PRO A 78 -3.67 4.42 15.69
N LEU A 79 -4.24 5.54 15.24
CA LEU A 79 -4.47 6.74 16.02
C LEU A 79 -5.94 6.95 16.39
N GLU A 80 -6.77 5.91 16.28
CA GLU A 80 -8.16 5.99 16.71
C GLU A 80 -8.23 6.44 18.19
N GLY A 81 -8.91 7.57 18.43
CA GLY A 81 -8.99 8.18 19.76
C GLY A 81 -7.85 9.13 20.15
N VAL A 82 -6.79 9.26 19.36
CA VAL A 82 -5.72 10.25 19.56
C VAL A 82 -6.11 11.56 18.87
N LYS A 83 -6.04 12.69 19.58
CA LYS A 83 -6.42 13.98 18.98
C LYS A 83 -5.31 14.48 18.06
N GLU A 84 -5.68 15.00 16.90
CA GLU A 84 -4.70 15.49 15.90
C GLU A 84 -3.77 16.61 16.41
N LYS A 85 -4.16 17.32 17.48
CA LYS A 85 -3.36 18.37 18.12
C LYS A 85 -2.24 17.85 19.03
N ASP A 86 -2.16 16.54 19.23
CA ASP A 86 -1.15 15.89 20.06
C ASP A 86 0.08 15.43 19.24
N PHE A 87 0.15 15.84 17.96
CA PHE A 87 1.28 15.64 17.02
C PHE A 87 2.02 16.94 16.73
#